data_AF-A0A137P284-F1
#
_entry.id   AF-A0A137P284-F1
#
_cell.length_a   1.000
_cell.length_b   1.000
_cell.length_c   1.000
_cell.angle_alpha   90.00
_cell.angle_beta   90.00
_cell.angle_gamma   90.00
#
_symmetry.space_group_name_H-M   'P 1'
#
loop_
_entity.id
_entity.type
_entity.pdbx_description
1 polymer ?
#
loop_
_entity_poly.entity_id
_entity_poly.type
_entity_poly.pdbx_seq_one_letter_code
_entity_poly.pdbx_strand_id
1 'polypeptide(L)'
;MYLYAQTNPCLLMAPGYPKAMAVVNSRVVVRDSHFSTGARFVNERIGNTYFLKFKGKYISIINGSAVVVDDINRLTELVYIEPYENSVFHLKYKNDYLNIYMNLVILECPIRLQWASFDSALSNCEMERYYNSYDFLGLSQFDYISIDGLDILTCEYSFYLICDGDFNKQLDYNKGDQLLEFISFGCKSRIPLKFIDTDEGVCIYSDEFGYLQVEYNREWETYMPVFSRDSFECPLILEQAETYSSYYLKYKSMYVRVVNQEFYTCTILTQNIEKASVFQIMSDY
;
A
#
# COMPACT_ATOMS: atom_id res chain seq x y z
N MET A 1 -11.43 0.64 -16.61
CA MET A 1 -12.39 0.12 -15.62
C MET A 1 -12.41 1.10 -14.47
N TYR A 2 -13.56 1.56 -13.97
CA TYR A 2 -13.56 2.48 -12.82
C TYR A 2 -12.91 1.78 -11.62
N LEU A 3 -11.75 2.28 -11.16
CA LEU A 3 -10.86 1.63 -10.18
C LEU A 3 -11.50 1.37 -8.80
N TYR A 4 -12.69 1.90 -8.56
CA TYR A 4 -13.45 1.74 -7.32
C TYR A 4 -14.54 0.65 -7.39
N ALA A 5 -14.81 0.03 -8.54
CA ALA A 5 -15.76 -1.07 -8.65
C ALA A 5 -15.12 -2.39 -8.15
N GLN A 6 -15.66 -2.96 -7.08
CA GLN A 6 -15.14 -4.17 -6.45
C GLN A 6 -16.29 -5.13 -6.15
N THR A 7 -16.42 -6.13 -7.01
CA THR A 7 -17.47 -7.16 -6.93
C THR A 7 -17.04 -8.35 -6.10
N ASN A 8 -15.72 -8.56 -5.92
CA ASN A 8 -15.18 -9.60 -5.07
C ASN A 8 -15.02 -9.06 -3.64
N PRO A 9 -15.39 -9.81 -2.58
CA PRO A 9 -15.25 -9.35 -1.21
C PRO A 9 -13.80 -8.98 -0.89
N CYS A 10 -13.58 -7.73 -0.49
CA CYS A 10 -12.28 -7.10 -0.27
C CYS A 10 -12.23 -6.33 1.06
N LEU A 11 -11.04 -6.18 1.65
CA LEU A 11 -10.84 -5.35 2.84
C LEU A 11 -10.91 -3.85 2.48
N LEU A 12 -11.44 -3.05 3.40
CA LEU A 12 -11.39 -1.60 3.31
C LEU A 12 -10.20 -1.09 4.12
N MET A 13 -9.29 -0.36 3.48
CA MET A 13 -8.08 0.19 4.08
C MET A 13 -8.16 1.71 4.13
N ALA A 14 -7.70 2.31 5.23
CA ALA A 14 -7.54 3.76 5.36
C ALA A 14 -6.05 4.11 5.22
N PRO A 15 -5.61 4.69 4.08
CA PRO A 15 -4.19 5.01 3.88
C PRO A 15 -3.63 5.86 5.02
N GLY A 16 -2.45 5.51 5.52
CA GLY A 16 -1.79 6.19 6.65
C GLY A 16 -2.38 5.87 8.04
N TYR A 17 -3.42 5.05 8.12
CA TYR A 17 -4.01 4.58 9.37
C TYR A 17 -4.11 3.06 9.34
N PRO A 18 -3.29 2.34 10.15
CA PRO A 18 -3.35 0.88 10.23
C PRO A 18 -4.57 0.47 11.06
N LYS A 19 -5.75 0.68 10.50
CA LYS A 19 -7.04 0.39 11.13
C LYS A 19 -7.92 -0.31 10.12
N ALA A 20 -8.34 -1.53 10.46
CA ALA A 20 -9.30 -2.27 9.66
C ALA A 20 -10.73 -1.95 10.11
N MET A 21 -11.65 -1.89 9.15
CA MET A 21 -13.08 -1.94 9.44
C MET A 21 -13.50 -3.38 9.71
N ALA A 22 -14.26 -3.57 10.78
CA ALA A 22 -14.87 -4.85 11.14
C ALA A 22 -16.38 -4.70 11.30
N VAL A 23 -17.09 -5.83 11.26
CA VAL A 23 -18.51 -5.88 11.62
C VAL A 23 -18.68 -6.69 12.89
N VAL A 24 -19.15 -6.04 13.96
CA VAL A 24 -19.35 -6.65 15.28
C VAL A 24 -20.78 -6.36 15.72
N ASN A 25 -21.57 -7.40 15.99
CA ASN A 25 -22.98 -7.26 16.36
C ASN A 25 -23.75 -6.35 15.37
N SER A 26 -23.54 -6.58 14.07
CA SER A 26 -24.09 -5.78 12.96
C SER A 26 -23.63 -4.33 12.87
N ARG A 27 -22.72 -3.85 13.73
CA ARG A 27 -22.17 -2.50 13.62
C ARG A 27 -20.86 -2.52 12.86
N VAL A 28 -20.68 -1.59 11.94
CA VAL A 28 -19.38 -1.32 11.34
C VAL A 28 -18.57 -0.54 12.37
N VAL A 29 -17.50 -1.16 12.84
CA VAL A 29 -16.60 -0.59 13.85
C VAL A 29 -15.20 -0.52 13.27
N VAL A 30 -14.42 0.43 13.77
CA VAL A 30 -12.99 0.47 13.50
C VAL A 30 -12.27 -0.17 14.67
N ARG A 31 -11.35 -1.08 14.38
CA ARG A 31 -10.51 -1.71 15.40
C ARG A 31 -9.17 -0.99 15.43
N ASP A 32 -8.76 -0.55 16.63
CA ASP A 32 -7.43 -0.02 16.91
C ASP A 32 -6.41 -1.17 17.02
N SER A 33 -6.34 -1.99 15.99
CA SER A 33 -5.37 -3.07 15.86
C SER A 33 -4.98 -3.13 14.40
N HIS A 34 -3.66 -3.20 14.18
CA HIS A 34 -3.01 -2.81 12.94
C HIS A 34 -3.63 -3.42 11.71
N PHE A 35 -4.06 -4.66 11.84
CA PHE A 35 -5.14 -5.21 11.05
C PHE A 35 -6.04 -5.90 12.10
N SER A 36 -7.29 -6.23 11.84
CA SER A 36 -7.95 -7.33 12.58
C SER A 36 -8.49 -8.23 11.49
N THR A 37 -9.14 -9.35 11.80
CA THR A 37 -9.96 -10.04 10.79
C THR A 37 -11.07 -9.07 10.37
N GLY A 38 -10.75 -8.12 9.51
CA GLY A 38 -11.62 -7.08 9.05
C GLY A 38 -12.82 -7.70 8.37
N ALA A 39 -13.84 -6.90 8.17
CA ALA A 39 -14.96 -7.31 7.36
C ALA A 39 -14.57 -7.19 5.88
N ARG A 40 -14.94 -8.19 5.09
CA ARG A 40 -14.84 -8.15 3.63
C ARG A 40 -16.10 -7.48 3.09
N PHE A 41 -15.92 -6.40 2.36
CA PHE A 41 -16.98 -5.63 1.74
C PHE A 41 -16.95 -5.79 0.23
N VAL A 42 -18.10 -5.60 -0.39
CA VAL A 42 -18.22 -5.43 -1.85
C VAL A 42 -18.96 -4.13 -2.09
N ASN A 43 -18.99 -3.68 -3.34
CA ASN A 43 -19.96 -2.69 -3.75
C ASN A 43 -21.00 -3.26 -4.72
N GLU A 44 -22.13 -2.57 -4.76
CA GLU A 44 -23.17 -2.80 -5.75
C GLU A 44 -23.57 -1.47 -6.36
N ARG A 45 -23.61 -1.44 -7.69
CA ARG A 45 -24.07 -0.26 -8.43
C ARG A 45 -25.58 -0.34 -8.62
N ILE A 46 -26.31 0.65 -8.10
CA ILE A 46 -27.74 0.85 -8.39
C ILE A 46 -27.90 2.23 -9.02
N GLY A 47 -28.28 2.26 -10.29
CA GLY A 47 -28.26 3.49 -11.10
C GLY A 47 -26.82 4.00 -11.28
N ASN A 48 -26.54 5.22 -10.80
CA ASN A 48 -25.22 5.85 -10.88
C ASN A 48 -24.48 5.90 -9.54
N THR A 49 -24.99 5.22 -8.52
CA THR A 49 -24.44 5.23 -7.16
C THR A 49 -23.93 3.84 -6.79
N TYR A 50 -22.77 3.79 -6.14
CA TYR A 50 -22.17 2.57 -5.62
C TYR A 50 -22.44 2.47 -4.13
N PHE A 51 -23.09 1.39 -3.68
CA PHE A 51 -23.44 1.17 -2.29
C PHE A 51 -22.50 0.17 -1.65
N LEU A 52 -22.15 0.40 -0.38
CA LEU A 52 -21.29 -0.51 0.37
C LEU A 52 -22.10 -1.69 0.91
N LYS A 53 -21.58 -2.92 0.73
CA LYS A 53 -22.23 -4.14 1.19
C LYS A 53 -21.31 -5.04 2.00
N PHE A 54 -21.90 -5.71 2.97
CA PHE A 54 -21.27 -6.76 3.77
C PHE A 54 -22.14 -8.02 3.73
N LYS A 55 -21.59 -9.15 3.25
CA LYS A 55 -22.32 -10.43 3.13
C LYS A 55 -23.71 -10.30 2.47
N GLY A 56 -23.79 -9.53 1.39
CA GLY A 56 -25.03 -9.31 0.63
C GLY A 56 -25.99 -8.28 1.23
N LYS A 57 -25.70 -7.75 2.42
CA LYS A 57 -26.51 -6.75 3.16
C LYS A 57 -25.91 -5.36 3.01
N TYR A 58 -26.71 -4.31 3.16
CA TYR A 58 -26.24 -2.92 2.99
C TYR A 58 -25.81 -2.31 4.31
N ILE A 59 -25.09 -1.19 4.24
CA ILE A 59 -24.77 -0.37 5.42
C ILE A 59 -25.70 0.85 5.45
N SER A 60 -26.24 1.18 6.62
CA SER A 60 -27.03 2.38 6.89
C SER A 60 -26.52 3.07 8.16
N ILE A 61 -26.99 4.28 8.44
CA ILE A 61 -26.75 4.97 9.71
C ILE A 61 -28.03 4.91 10.56
N ILE A 62 -27.94 4.24 11.72
CA ILE A 62 -29.02 4.14 12.70
C ILE A 62 -28.50 4.70 14.02
N ASN A 63 -29.17 5.71 14.58
CA ASN A 63 -28.78 6.39 15.82
C ASN A 63 -27.31 6.85 15.81
N GLY A 64 -26.85 7.40 14.67
CA GLY A 64 -25.50 7.92 14.49
C GLY A 64 -24.41 6.86 14.30
N SER A 65 -24.74 5.57 14.29
CA SER A 65 -23.80 4.47 14.08
C SER A 65 -23.98 3.83 12.71
N ALA A 66 -22.90 3.41 12.07
CA ALA A 66 -22.94 2.58 10.87
C ALA A 66 -23.34 1.13 11.20
N VAL A 67 -24.42 0.64 10.58
CA VAL A 67 -25.04 -0.66 10.88
C VAL A 67 -25.37 -1.41 9.60
N VAL A 68 -25.13 -2.71 9.60
CA VAL A 68 -25.55 -3.65 8.54
C VAL A 68 -27.06 -3.85 8.61
N VAL A 69 -27.76 -3.62 7.50
CA VAL A 69 -29.22 -3.71 7.37
C VAL A 69 -29.61 -4.71 6.29
N ASP A 70 -30.68 -5.48 6.59
CA ASP A 70 -31.14 -6.59 5.75
C ASP A 70 -32.03 -6.13 4.60
N ASP A 71 -32.68 -4.97 4.74
CA ASP A 71 -33.74 -4.53 3.83
C ASP A 71 -33.48 -3.14 3.25
N ILE A 72 -33.72 -2.99 1.94
CA ILE A 72 -33.61 -1.72 1.23
C ILE A 72 -34.98 -1.04 1.26
N ASN A 73 -35.35 -0.49 2.41
CA ASN A 73 -36.59 0.28 2.46
C ASN A 73 -36.46 1.58 1.64
N ARG A 74 -35.27 2.22 1.66
CA ARG A 74 -34.96 3.45 0.90
C ARG A 74 -33.47 3.54 0.56
N LEU A 75 -33.14 3.68 -0.72
CA LEU A 75 -31.75 3.87 -1.18
C LEU A 75 -31.07 5.11 -0.57
N THR A 76 -31.85 6.17 -0.31
CA THR A 76 -31.35 7.41 0.31
C THR A 76 -30.94 7.26 1.77
N GLU A 77 -31.24 6.11 2.38
CA GLU A 77 -30.87 5.78 3.76
C GLU A 77 -29.67 4.83 3.82
N LEU A 78 -28.99 4.59 2.71
CA LEU A 78 -27.81 3.74 2.66
C LEU A 78 -26.51 4.56 2.61
N VAL A 79 -25.45 3.96 3.13
CA VAL A 79 -24.08 4.45 2.95
C VAL A 79 -23.62 4.10 1.53
N TYR A 80 -23.12 5.10 0.82
CA TYR A 80 -22.62 4.96 -0.54
C TYR A 80 -21.19 5.45 -0.66
N ILE A 81 -20.54 4.99 -1.73
CA ILE A 81 -19.16 5.28 -2.09
C ILE A 81 -19.16 6.53 -2.97
N GLU A 82 -18.47 7.56 -2.51
CA GLU A 82 -18.19 8.76 -3.31
C GLU A 82 -16.72 8.74 -3.75
N PRO A 83 -16.43 8.68 -5.07
CA PRO A 83 -15.06 8.76 -5.56
C PRO A 83 -14.41 10.09 -5.17
N TYR A 84 -13.15 10.04 -4.71
CA TYR A 84 -12.36 11.23 -4.39
C TYR A 84 -11.24 11.43 -5.42
N GLU A 85 -10.33 10.46 -5.54
CA GLU A 85 -9.19 10.52 -6.45
C GLU A 85 -8.61 9.11 -6.70
N ASN A 86 -8.24 8.79 -7.95
CA ASN A 86 -7.70 7.47 -8.33
C ASN A 86 -8.57 6.29 -7.84
N SER A 87 -8.00 5.43 -6.99
CA SER A 87 -8.65 4.28 -6.34
C SER A 87 -9.18 4.61 -4.93
N VAL A 88 -9.12 5.88 -4.53
CA VAL A 88 -9.52 6.37 -3.20
C VAL A 88 -10.93 6.95 -3.25
N PHE A 89 -11.70 6.66 -2.20
CA PHE A 89 -13.08 7.09 -2.05
C PHE A 89 -13.42 7.47 -0.61
N HIS A 90 -14.56 8.13 -0.46
CA HIS A 90 -15.20 8.43 0.82
C HIS A 90 -16.45 7.57 1.00
N LEU A 91 -16.82 7.33 2.27
CA LEU A 91 -18.14 6.82 2.59
C LEU A 91 -19.05 7.99 2.94
N LYS A 92 -20.20 8.04 2.26
CA LYS A 92 -21.16 9.13 2.35
C LYS A 92 -22.52 8.62 2.76
N TYR A 93 -23.23 9.41 3.55
CA TYR A 93 -24.61 9.15 3.95
C TYR A 93 -25.38 10.46 3.87
N LYS A 94 -26.39 10.51 2.98
CA LYS A 94 -27.10 11.75 2.64
C LYS A 94 -26.09 12.84 2.23
N ASN A 95 -26.02 13.93 2.99
CA ASN A 95 -25.14 15.08 2.74
C ASN A 95 -23.86 15.06 3.59
N ASP A 96 -23.70 14.07 4.47
CA ASP A 96 -22.60 13.96 5.42
C ASP A 96 -21.64 12.82 5.05
N TYR A 97 -20.45 12.84 5.63
CA TYR A 97 -19.40 11.83 5.43
C TYR A 97 -19.17 11.03 6.70
N LEU A 98 -18.57 9.85 6.58
CA LEU A 98 -18.04 9.12 7.74
C LEU A 98 -16.57 9.50 8.00
N ASN A 99 -16.19 9.58 9.27
CA ASN A 99 -14.79 9.72 9.69
C ASN A 99 -14.14 8.36 10.01
N ILE A 100 -12.87 8.39 10.46
CA ILE A 100 -12.10 7.19 10.83
C ILE A 100 -12.73 6.34 11.96
N TYR A 101 -13.72 6.86 12.67
CA TYR A 101 -14.46 6.15 13.72
C TYR A 101 -15.87 5.73 13.29
N MET A 102 -16.19 5.83 11.99
CA MET A 102 -17.51 5.56 11.42
C MET A 102 -18.63 6.45 11.99
N ASN A 103 -18.27 7.65 12.48
CA ASN A 103 -19.22 8.67 12.90
C ASN A 103 -19.48 9.66 11.76
N LEU A 104 -20.69 10.22 11.71
CA LEU A 104 -21.05 11.27 10.77
C LEU A 104 -20.27 12.57 11.07
N VAL A 105 -19.69 13.15 10.03
CA VAL A 105 -19.01 14.44 10.06
C VAL A 105 -19.44 15.28 8.86
N ILE A 106 -19.48 16.59 9.09
CA ILE A 106 -19.55 17.57 8.01
C ILE A 106 -18.15 17.65 7.37
N LEU A 107 -18.10 17.98 6.07
CA LEU A 107 -17.02 17.92 5.07
C LEU A 107 -15.53 18.06 5.48
N GLU A 108 -15.20 18.51 6.69
CA GLU A 108 -13.85 18.91 7.09
C GLU A 108 -12.88 17.74 7.34
N CYS A 109 -13.38 16.55 7.71
CA CYS A 109 -12.53 15.38 8.02
C CYS A 109 -13.09 14.02 7.57
N PRO A 110 -13.48 13.83 6.28
CA PRO A 110 -13.95 12.54 5.80
C PRO A 110 -12.82 11.50 5.81
N ILE A 111 -13.15 10.25 6.13
CA ILE A 111 -12.20 9.14 5.98
C ILE A 111 -11.86 8.94 4.50
N ARG A 112 -10.58 8.79 4.20
CA ARG A 112 -10.10 8.34 2.88
C ARG A 112 -9.93 6.83 2.93
N LEU A 113 -10.50 6.16 1.95
CA LEU A 113 -10.50 4.71 1.89
C LEU A 113 -10.11 4.22 0.52
N GLN A 114 -9.45 3.08 0.51
CA GLN A 114 -9.19 2.30 -0.69
C GLN A 114 -9.55 0.84 -0.43
N TRP A 115 -9.85 0.13 -1.51
CA TRP A 115 -9.85 -1.32 -1.47
C TRP A 115 -8.41 -1.80 -1.24
N ALA A 116 -8.23 -2.90 -0.50
CA ALA A 116 -6.97 -3.63 -0.60
C ALA A 116 -6.67 -3.91 -2.07
N SER A 117 -5.46 -3.56 -2.51
CA SER A 117 -5.09 -3.62 -3.93
C SER A 117 -5.02 -5.08 -4.35
N PHE A 118 -6.00 -5.53 -5.12
CA PHE A 118 -6.03 -6.86 -5.68
C PHE A 118 -6.07 -6.76 -7.20
N ASP A 119 -5.25 -7.57 -7.89
CA ASP A 119 -5.52 -7.83 -9.29
C ASP A 119 -6.89 -8.50 -9.40
N SER A 120 -7.74 -7.93 -10.25
CA SER A 120 -9.04 -8.50 -10.62
C SER A 120 -8.98 -9.95 -11.13
N ALA A 121 -7.78 -10.44 -11.47
CA ALA A 121 -7.52 -11.81 -11.91
C ALA A 121 -7.42 -12.85 -10.78
N LEU A 122 -7.31 -12.46 -9.50
CA LEU A 122 -7.14 -13.41 -8.41
C LEU A 122 -8.40 -14.28 -8.22
N SER A 123 -8.18 -15.58 -8.09
CA SER A 123 -9.21 -16.54 -7.70
C SER A 123 -9.60 -16.37 -6.22
N ASN A 124 -10.77 -16.89 -5.85
CA ASN A 124 -11.23 -16.85 -4.45
C ASN A 124 -10.27 -17.53 -3.48
N CYS A 125 -9.59 -18.61 -3.90
CA CYS A 125 -8.63 -19.30 -3.02
C CYS A 125 -7.35 -18.49 -2.82
N GLU A 126 -6.86 -17.77 -3.84
CA GLU A 126 -5.73 -16.86 -3.70
C GLU A 126 -6.06 -15.68 -2.78
N MET A 127 -7.25 -15.10 -2.93
CA MET A 127 -7.75 -14.09 -2.00
C MET A 127 -7.87 -14.65 -0.56
N GLU A 128 -8.34 -15.87 -0.37
CA GLU A 128 -8.39 -16.48 0.98
C GLU A 128 -7.02 -16.73 1.59
N ARG A 129 -6.05 -17.22 0.80
CA ARG A 129 -4.65 -17.36 1.26
C ARG A 129 -4.08 -16.01 1.65
N TYR A 130 -4.34 -14.96 0.87
CA TYR A 130 -3.96 -13.60 1.20
C TYR A 130 -4.50 -13.21 2.56
N TYR A 131 -5.82 -13.32 2.75
CA TYR A 131 -6.48 -12.97 4.01
C TYR A 131 -5.96 -13.77 5.20
N ASN A 132 -5.64 -15.05 5.02
CA ASN A 132 -5.11 -15.90 6.09
C ASN A 132 -3.68 -15.52 6.49
N SER A 133 -2.96 -14.79 5.63
CA SER A 133 -1.59 -14.32 5.92
C SER A 133 -1.59 -13.05 6.77
N TYR A 134 -2.76 -12.44 6.98
CA TYR A 134 -3.00 -11.47 8.03
C TYR A 134 -3.24 -12.20 9.35
N ASP A 135 -2.20 -12.67 10.02
CA ASP A 135 -2.34 -13.27 11.35
C ASP A 135 -2.03 -12.26 12.47
N PHE A 136 -2.99 -12.16 13.41
CA PHE A 136 -3.16 -11.14 14.43
C PHE A 136 -2.52 -11.42 15.78
N LEU A 137 -1.82 -12.54 15.92
CA LEU A 137 -1.51 -13.07 17.25
C LEU A 137 -0.20 -12.54 17.87
N GLY A 138 0.52 -11.65 17.18
CA GLY A 138 1.71 -10.98 17.70
C GLY A 138 1.44 -9.54 18.14
N LEU A 139 1.00 -9.31 19.38
CA LEU A 139 0.72 -7.98 19.95
C LEU A 139 1.95 -7.03 20.08
N SER A 140 3.10 -7.31 19.47
CA SER A 140 4.33 -6.54 19.80
C SER A 140 5.48 -6.47 18.78
N GLN A 141 5.36 -6.92 17.53
CA GLN A 141 6.59 -7.18 16.74
C GLN A 141 6.79 -6.53 15.37
N PHE A 142 5.91 -5.66 14.86
CA PHE A 142 6.02 -5.33 13.42
C PHE A 142 6.23 -3.84 13.15
N ASP A 143 7.49 -3.40 13.26
CA ASP A 143 7.98 -2.10 12.76
C ASP A 143 7.98 -2.04 11.21
N TYR A 144 7.89 -3.20 10.55
CA TYR A 144 8.09 -3.39 9.12
C TYR A 144 6.84 -3.97 8.44
N ILE A 145 5.83 -3.14 8.20
CA ILE A 145 4.54 -3.53 7.62
C ILE A 145 4.30 -2.79 6.30
N SER A 146 3.82 -3.52 5.28
CA SER A 146 3.47 -2.95 3.97
C SER A 146 2.23 -2.04 4.03
N ILE A 147 1.96 -1.28 2.98
CA ILE A 147 0.72 -0.47 2.90
C ILE A 147 -0.54 -1.34 2.95
N ASP A 148 -0.42 -2.58 2.47
CA ASP A 148 -1.49 -3.55 2.47
C ASP A 148 -1.68 -4.18 3.85
N GLY A 149 -0.68 -4.09 4.73
CA GLY A 149 -0.76 -4.58 6.10
C GLY A 149 -0.15 -5.94 6.34
N LEU A 150 0.68 -6.39 5.41
CA LEU A 150 1.44 -7.62 5.55
C LEU A 150 2.76 -7.32 6.25
N ASP A 151 3.15 -8.16 7.20
CA ASP A 151 4.49 -8.12 7.78
C ASP A 151 5.51 -8.51 6.71
N ILE A 152 6.36 -7.57 6.32
CA ILE A 152 7.26 -7.75 5.19
C ILE A 152 8.39 -8.75 5.46
N LEU A 153 8.62 -9.11 6.74
CA LEU A 153 9.68 -10.04 7.17
C LEU A 153 9.21 -11.49 7.18
N THR A 154 7.93 -11.75 7.42
CA THR A 154 7.40 -13.11 7.59
C THR A 154 6.44 -13.54 6.48
N CYS A 155 5.96 -12.59 5.68
CA CYS A 155 5.04 -12.83 4.58
C CYS A 155 5.69 -13.63 3.44
N GLU A 156 4.99 -14.62 2.90
CA GLU A 156 5.47 -15.47 1.80
C GLU A 156 5.33 -14.82 0.41
N TYR A 157 4.75 -13.62 0.33
CA TYR A 157 4.44 -12.98 -0.94
C TYR A 157 5.53 -11.99 -1.35
N SER A 158 5.68 -11.84 -2.66
CA SER A 158 6.60 -10.87 -3.25
C SER A 158 6.15 -9.45 -2.95
N PHE A 159 7.12 -8.57 -2.74
CA PHE A 159 6.87 -7.14 -2.53
C PHE A 159 7.57 -6.27 -3.57
N TYR A 160 7.17 -5.00 -3.61
CA TYR A 160 7.71 -3.94 -4.45
C TYR A 160 7.84 -2.66 -3.66
N LEU A 161 8.75 -1.80 -4.12
CA LEU A 161 8.91 -0.45 -3.62
C LEU A 161 8.33 0.54 -4.63
N ILE A 162 7.46 1.42 -4.13
CA ILE A 162 6.90 2.54 -4.88
C ILE A 162 7.43 3.82 -4.26
N CYS A 163 7.97 4.72 -5.06
CA CYS A 163 8.38 6.06 -4.61
C CYS A 163 7.31 7.07 -4.98
N ASP A 164 7.24 8.21 -4.28
CA ASP A 164 6.41 9.38 -4.62
C ASP A 164 6.80 10.07 -5.97
N GLY A 165 7.36 9.33 -6.94
CA GLY A 165 7.76 9.81 -8.26
C GLY A 165 8.03 8.67 -9.25
N ASP A 166 7.95 8.99 -10.56
CA ASP A 166 8.21 8.04 -11.65
C ASP A 166 9.71 7.67 -11.72
N PHE A 167 10.04 6.38 -11.62
CA PHE A 167 11.43 5.87 -11.66
C PHE A 167 11.99 5.67 -13.08
N ASN A 168 11.41 6.34 -14.07
CA ASN A 168 11.79 6.15 -15.48
C ASN A 168 13.16 6.75 -15.77
N LYS A 169 14.24 5.96 -15.78
CA LYS A 169 15.42 6.26 -16.60
C LYS A 169 15.40 5.33 -17.81
N GLN A 170 15.19 5.85 -19.02
CA GLN A 170 15.64 5.13 -20.22
C GLN A 170 17.17 5.12 -20.18
N LEU A 171 17.73 3.97 -19.83
CA LEU A 171 19.16 3.73 -19.95
C LEU A 171 19.41 3.23 -21.37
N ASP A 172 20.16 4.00 -22.15
CA ASP A 172 20.53 3.67 -23.53
C ASP A 172 21.69 2.67 -23.49
N TYR A 173 21.38 1.37 -23.57
CA TYR A 173 22.35 0.29 -23.39
C TYR A 173 23.04 -0.09 -24.70
N ASN A 174 24.32 0.27 -24.82
CA ASN A 174 25.21 -0.43 -25.75
C ASN A 174 25.43 -1.87 -25.26
N LYS A 175 25.20 -2.84 -26.14
CA LYS A 175 25.34 -4.28 -25.92
C LYS A 175 26.64 -4.63 -25.17
N GLY A 176 26.55 -4.93 -23.87
CA GLY A 176 27.69 -5.35 -23.07
C GLY A 176 27.36 -5.59 -21.61
N ASP A 177 26.63 -4.66 -20.98
CA ASP A 177 26.31 -4.73 -19.54
C ASP A 177 24.83 -4.44 -19.33
N GLN A 178 24.14 -5.32 -18.60
CA GLN A 178 22.72 -5.19 -18.27
C GLN A 178 22.53 -5.11 -16.76
N LEU A 179 22.31 -3.90 -16.23
CA LEU A 179 21.70 -3.71 -14.92
C LEU A 179 20.85 -2.43 -14.89
N LEU A 180 19.60 -2.62 -14.46
CA LEU A 180 18.50 -1.71 -14.10
C LEU A 180 17.41 -1.42 -15.14
N GLU A 181 16.25 -2.06 -14.95
CA GLU A 181 14.92 -1.49 -15.19
C GLU A 181 14.17 -1.45 -13.86
N PHE A 182 13.62 -0.30 -13.47
CA PHE A 182 12.64 -0.18 -12.40
C PHE A 182 11.33 0.33 -12.97
N ILE A 183 10.23 -0.27 -12.52
CA ILE A 183 8.88 -0.17 -13.09
C ILE A 183 8.44 1.27 -13.24
N SER A 184 8.08 1.60 -14.46
CA SER A 184 7.23 2.73 -14.80
C SER A 184 5.77 2.30 -14.77
N PHE A 185 4.87 3.20 -14.43
CA PHE A 185 3.42 3.04 -14.59
C PHE A 185 2.96 2.86 -16.06
N GLY A 186 3.86 2.46 -16.97
CA GLY A 186 3.59 2.02 -18.34
C GLY A 186 4.19 0.66 -18.75
N CYS A 187 5.06 0.02 -17.97
CA CYS A 187 5.70 -1.27 -18.34
C CYS A 187 5.61 -2.33 -17.23
N LYS A 188 5.07 -3.51 -17.58
CA LYS A 188 4.90 -4.68 -16.70
C LYS A 188 6.22 -5.45 -16.44
N SER A 189 7.32 -4.80 -16.07
CA SER A 189 8.55 -5.49 -15.60
C SER A 189 8.64 -5.42 -14.09
N ARG A 190 7.84 -6.23 -13.39
CA ARG A 190 7.82 -6.24 -11.93
C ARG A 190 9.01 -7.03 -11.37
N ILE A 191 9.83 -6.44 -10.47
CA ILE A 191 10.95 -7.11 -9.80
C ILE A 191 10.57 -7.48 -8.37
N PRO A 192 10.28 -8.75 -8.07
CA PRO A 192 9.98 -9.20 -6.72
C PRO A 192 11.10 -8.87 -5.74
N LEU A 193 10.72 -8.28 -4.62
CA LEU A 193 11.59 -7.98 -3.49
C LEU A 193 11.21 -8.84 -2.27
N LYS A 194 12.23 -9.17 -1.50
CA LYS A 194 12.18 -9.76 -0.16
C LYS A 194 12.86 -8.81 0.81
N PHE A 195 12.45 -8.88 2.06
CA PHE A 195 13.04 -8.12 3.14
C PHE A 195 13.70 -9.06 4.12
N ILE A 196 14.95 -8.78 4.45
CA ILE A 196 15.79 -9.64 5.28
C ILE A 196 16.25 -8.84 6.47
N ASP A 197 15.92 -9.30 7.67
CA ASP A 197 16.43 -8.72 8.90
C ASP A 197 17.90 -9.09 9.10
N THR A 198 18.71 -8.11 9.47
CA THR A 198 20.16 -8.25 9.68
C THR A 198 20.57 -7.43 10.90
N ASP A 199 21.77 -7.65 11.42
CA ASP A 199 22.30 -6.88 12.55
C ASP A 199 22.37 -5.35 12.26
N GLU A 200 22.39 -4.94 10.98
CA GLU A 200 22.43 -3.54 10.55
C GLU A 200 21.03 -2.94 10.32
N GLY A 201 19.98 -3.78 10.29
CA GLY A 201 18.61 -3.42 10.00
C GLY A 201 18.02 -4.24 8.84
N VAL A 202 16.79 -3.89 8.45
CA VAL A 202 16.07 -4.61 7.39
C VAL A 202 16.58 -4.21 6.02
N CYS A 203 17.18 -5.17 5.31
CA CYS A 203 17.74 -5.01 3.97
C CYS A 203 16.75 -5.46 2.89
N ILE A 204 16.92 -4.93 1.68
CA ILE A 204 16.12 -5.30 0.50
C ILE A 204 16.92 -6.29 -0.36
N TYR A 205 16.27 -7.36 -0.77
CA TYR A 205 16.85 -8.42 -1.58
C TYR A 205 15.93 -8.78 -2.74
N SER A 206 16.50 -9.03 -3.92
CA SER A 206 15.81 -9.65 -5.04
C SER A 206 16.48 -10.97 -5.38
N ASP A 207 15.72 -12.03 -5.60
CA ASP A 207 16.27 -13.31 -6.07
C ASP A 207 17.02 -13.13 -7.40
N GLU A 208 16.58 -12.18 -8.24
CA GLU A 208 17.14 -11.93 -9.56
C GLU A 208 18.40 -11.05 -9.53
N PHE A 209 18.50 -10.11 -8.59
CA PHE A 209 19.56 -9.09 -8.63
C PHE A 209 20.42 -9.01 -7.36
N GLY A 210 20.06 -9.75 -6.31
CA GLY A 210 20.79 -9.76 -5.04
C GLY A 210 20.35 -8.65 -4.10
N TYR A 211 21.25 -8.19 -3.24
CA TYR A 211 20.97 -7.15 -2.25
C TYR A 211 20.99 -5.76 -2.87
N LEU A 212 20.07 -4.90 -2.45
CA LEU A 212 20.13 -3.48 -2.75
C LEU A 212 21.19 -2.84 -1.85
N GLN A 213 22.21 -2.23 -2.45
CA GLN A 213 23.35 -1.67 -1.76
C GLN A 213 23.86 -0.41 -2.45
N VAL A 214 24.86 0.23 -1.85
CA VAL A 214 25.53 1.40 -2.42
C VAL A 214 26.83 0.97 -3.11
N GLU A 215 27.00 1.36 -4.36
CA GLU A 215 28.26 1.19 -5.11
C GLU A 215 28.81 2.52 -5.60
N TYR A 216 30.15 2.62 -5.65
CA TYR A 216 30.83 3.79 -6.21
C TYR A 216 30.98 3.65 -7.72
N ASN A 217 30.29 4.50 -8.46
CA ASN A 217 30.43 4.60 -9.89
C ASN A 217 31.62 5.50 -10.24
N ARG A 218 32.65 4.91 -10.87
CA ARG A 218 33.89 5.61 -11.25
C ARG A 218 33.70 6.62 -12.39
N GLU A 219 32.75 6.38 -13.30
CA GLU A 219 32.48 7.27 -14.43
C GLU A 219 31.87 8.58 -13.94
N TRP A 220 30.94 8.50 -13.00
CA TRP A 220 30.22 9.64 -12.46
C TRP A 220 30.80 10.17 -11.14
N GLU A 221 31.90 9.57 -10.68
CA GLU A 221 32.58 9.82 -9.40
C GLU A 221 31.62 9.91 -8.21
N THR A 222 30.57 9.09 -8.18
CA THR A 222 29.46 9.20 -7.21
C THR A 222 29.00 7.85 -6.68
N TYR A 223 28.45 7.86 -5.47
CA TYR A 223 27.80 6.71 -4.86
C TYR A 223 26.34 6.62 -5.29
N MET A 224 25.94 5.44 -5.76
CA MET A 224 24.58 5.19 -6.24
C MET A 224 24.00 3.88 -5.68
N PRO A 225 22.68 3.83 -5.44
CA PRO A 225 21.98 2.60 -5.15
C PRO A 225 22.01 1.63 -6.34
N VAL A 226 22.42 0.39 -6.11
CA VAL A 226 22.47 -0.68 -7.11
C VAL A 226 22.11 -2.02 -6.47
N PHE A 227 21.61 -2.95 -7.28
CA PHE A 227 21.51 -4.35 -6.85
C PHE A 227 22.81 -5.09 -7.17
N SER A 228 23.27 -5.92 -6.24
CA SER A 228 24.42 -6.81 -6.45
C SER A 228 24.18 -8.18 -5.82
N ARG A 229 24.46 -9.24 -6.59
CA ARG A 229 24.47 -10.62 -6.10
C ARG A 229 25.79 -11.01 -5.45
N ASP A 230 26.87 -10.35 -5.85
CA ASP A 230 28.22 -10.81 -5.58
C ASP A 230 28.78 -10.27 -4.26
N SER A 231 28.10 -9.30 -3.63
CA SER A 231 28.57 -8.66 -2.40
C SER A 231 27.42 -8.17 -1.52
N PHE A 232 27.65 -8.23 -0.20
CA PHE A 232 26.82 -7.62 0.84
C PHE A 232 27.71 -6.73 1.71
N GLU A 233 28.30 -5.71 1.09
CA GLU A 233 29.31 -4.87 1.77
C GLU A 233 28.73 -3.52 2.21
N CYS A 234 27.78 -2.97 1.46
CA CYS A 234 27.23 -1.64 1.69
C CYS A 234 25.70 -1.60 1.60
N PRO A 235 24.97 -2.45 2.35
CA PRO A 235 23.54 -2.61 2.17
C PRO A 235 22.77 -1.32 2.43
N LEU A 236 21.70 -1.13 1.67
CA LEU A 236 20.67 -0.13 1.96
C LEU A 236 19.65 -0.76 2.91
N ILE A 237 19.44 -0.09 4.04
CA ILE A 237 18.49 -0.51 5.07
C ILE A 237 17.21 0.32 5.02
N LEU A 238 16.11 -0.27 5.46
CA LEU A 238 14.85 0.43 5.67
C LEU A 238 14.87 1.19 7.00
N GLU A 239 14.71 2.50 6.92
CA GLU A 239 14.40 3.35 8.07
C GLU A 239 12.96 3.84 7.96
N GLN A 240 12.16 3.69 9.02
CA GLN A 240 10.78 4.13 9.01
C GLN A 240 10.69 5.65 8.84
N ALA A 241 9.84 6.11 7.92
CA ALA A 241 9.53 7.53 7.74
C ALA A 241 8.45 8.00 8.72
N GLU A 242 8.09 9.29 8.69
CA GLU A 242 7.06 9.86 9.58
C GLU A 242 5.68 9.19 9.41
N THR A 243 5.39 8.68 8.21
CA THR A 243 4.12 8.00 7.92
C THR A 243 4.27 6.48 8.07
N TYR A 244 3.22 5.87 8.59
CA TYR A 244 3.16 4.41 8.73
C TYR A 244 3.28 3.72 7.36
N SER A 245 3.96 2.57 7.29
CA SER A 245 4.25 1.78 6.07
C SER A 245 5.08 2.49 4.98
N SER A 246 5.70 3.62 5.34
CA SER A 246 6.61 4.38 4.49
C SER A 246 8.02 4.32 5.05
N TYR A 247 9.01 4.24 4.17
CA TYR A 247 10.40 4.00 4.52
C TYR A 247 11.35 4.89 3.72
N TYR A 248 12.40 5.36 4.37
CA TYR A 248 13.60 5.86 3.71
C TYR A 248 14.54 4.68 3.43
N LEU A 249 15.20 4.72 2.28
CA LEU A 249 16.33 3.83 2.01
C LEU A 249 17.61 4.51 2.49
N LYS A 250 18.27 3.93 3.49
CA LYS A 250 19.37 4.54 4.21
C LYS A 250 20.66 3.75 4.07
N TYR A 251 21.76 4.46 3.89
CA TYR A 251 23.12 3.93 4.02
C TYR A 251 23.93 4.86 4.92
N LYS A 252 24.35 4.37 6.10
CA LYS A 252 25.02 5.16 7.13
C LYS A 252 24.20 6.42 7.46
N SER A 253 24.74 7.62 7.22
CA SER A 253 24.07 8.90 7.47
C SER A 253 23.49 9.54 6.20
N MET A 254 23.28 8.74 5.16
CA MET A 254 22.78 9.19 3.86
C MET A 254 21.52 8.43 3.48
N TYR A 255 20.68 9.10 2.71
CA TYR A 255 19.39 8.59 2.24
C TYR A 255 19.34 8.62 0.72
N VAL A 256 18.59 7.69 0.13
CA VAL A 256 18.31 7.71 -1.30
C VAL A 256 17.37 8.86 -1.62
N ARG A 257 17.75 9.64 -2.63
CA ARG A 257 16.92 10.65 -3.27
C ARG A 257 16.75 10.31 -4.74
N VAL A 258 15.49 10.26 -5.14
CA VAL A 258 15.06 10.11 -6.53
C VAL A 258 14.90 11.52 -7.11
N VAL A 259 15.56 11.76 -8.24
CA VAL A 259 15.54 13.04 -8.93
C VAL A 259 14.96 12.83 -10.32
N ASN A 260 13.77 13.36 -10.54
CA ASN A 260 13.12 13.36 -11.83
C ASN A 260 13.73 14.44 -12.72
N GLN A 261 14.16 14.08 -13.92
CA GLN A 261 14.54 14.99 -14.99
C GLN A 261 13.60 14.83 -16.18
N GLU A 262 13.69 15.76 -17.14
CA GLU A 262 12.75 15.90 -18.26
C GLU A 262 12.53 14.61 -19.06
N PHE A 263 13.54 13.72 -19.12
CA PHE A 263 13.48 12.48 -19.89
C PHE A 263 13.87 11.23 -19.09
N TYR A 264 14.30 11.42 -17.85
CA TYR A 264 14.91 10.34 -17.10
C TYR A 264 14.92 10.61 -15.60
N THR A 265 14.98 9.56 -14.78
CA THR A 265 15.07 9.66 -13.32
C THR A 265 16.41 9.13 -12.84
N CYS A 266 17.07 9.79 -11.90
CA CYS A 266 18.29 9.28 -11.28
C CYS A 266 18.16 9.14 -9.77
N THR A 267 18.89 8.19 -9.21
CA THR A 267 19.03 7.99 -7.77
C THR A 267 20.38 8.50 -7.31
N ILE A 268 20.38 9.32 -6.27
CA ILE A 268 21.58 9.85 -5.62
C ILE A 268 21.48 9.68 -4.11
N LEU A 269 22.60 9.77 -3.41
CA LEU A 269 22.62 9.86 -1.96
C LEU A 269 22.56 11.31 -1.48
N THR A 270 21.80 11.57 -0.42
CA THR A 270 21.72 12.86 0.23
C THR A 270 21.82 12.73 1.75
N GLN A 271 22.48 13.68 2.40
CA GLN A 271 22.48 13.79 3.87
C GLN A 271 21.29 14.59 4.39
N ASN A 272 20.55 15.29 3.51
CA ASN A 272 19.38 16.05 3.91
C ASN A 272 18.13 15.16 3.83
N ILE A 273 17.62 14.75 4.97
CA ILE A 273 16.43 13.90 5.09
C ILE A 273 15.17 14.52 4.47
N GLU A 274 15.02 15.84 4.49
CA GLU A 274 13.88 16.54 3.85
C GLU A 274 13.93 16.45 2.32
N LYS A 275 15.10 16.12 1.75
CA LYS A 275 15.29 15.87 0.33
C LYS A 275 15.30 14.38 -0.01
N ALA A 276 15.23 13.50 0.98
CA ALA A 276 15.19 12.07 0.76
C ALA A 276 13.86 11.67 0.14
N SER A 277 13.90 10.62 -0.67
CA SER A 277 12.68 10.02 -1.21
C SER A 277 12.07 9.07 -0.19
N VAL A 278 10.74 9.09 -0.12
CA VAL A 278 9.96 8.17 0.70
C VAL A 278 9.45 7.05 -0.20
N PHE A 279 9.60 5.81 0.29
CA PHE A 279 9.21 4.60 -0.41
C PHE A 279 8.11 3.90 0.36
N GLN A 280 7.07 3.49 -0.36
CA GLN A 280 5.99 2.66 0.14
C GLN A 280 6.21 1.23 -0.34
N ILE A 281 5.97 0.27 0.55
CA ILE A 281 6.07 -1.14 0.21
C ILE A 281 4.68 -1.66 -0.14
N MET A 282 4.55 -2.20 -1.34
CA MET A 282 3.35 -2.85 -1.85
C MET A 282 3.62 -4.32 -2.14
N SER A 283 2.60 -5.13 -2.10
CA SER A 283 2.72 -6.56 -2.37
C SER A 283 2.24 -6.94 -3.78
N ASP A 284 2.78 -8.03 -4.37
CA ASP A 284 2.65 -8.40 -5.81
C ASP A 284 1.32 -9.07 -6.21
N TYR A 285 0.24 -8.69 -5.59
CA TYR A 285 -1.03 -9.35 -5.88
C TYR A 285 -1.66 -8.88 -7.19
#